data_AF-J7IUG9-F1
#
_entry.id   AF-J7IUG9-F1
#
_cell.length_a   1.000
_cell.length_b   1.000
_cell.length_c   1.000
_cell.angle_alpha   90.00
_cell.angle_beta   90.00
_cell.angle_gamma   90.00
#
_symmetry.space_group_name_H-M   'P 1'
#
loop_
_entity.id
_entity.type
_entity.pdbx_description
1 polymer ?
#
loop_
_entity_poly.entity_id
_entity_poly.type
_entity_poly.pdbx_seq_one_letter_code
_entity_poly.pdbx_strand_id
1 'polypeptide(L)'
;MNNSDNKTLVHPGFRRILLTNPTEQSLNTIIQSELFDQITLPLKEDILGLLPAWEQQASDGNEVLAALILHMTQKPHNFMANEKMIQSNLLRIRILASTPGCISFPILEVQEHLGQFLKSADILADLPEFNVVLISESEIKPLSTDLTRFRLAPHSRRYIQNLFYSERCEAILSVLAHIAKNYPILSICRQAYALMLSLDNLNTWGNHPFCVRLIANRFWDTKLKKLAKA
;
A
#
# COMPACT_ATOMS: atom_id res chain seq x y z
N MET A 1 8.85 -44.64 22.46
CA MET A 1 7.84 -43.66 22.91
C MET A 1 8.20 -42.35 22.23
N ASN A 2 7.66 -42.14 21.03
CA ASN A 2 6.46 -41.34 20.76
C ASN A 2 6.72 -39.84 20.94
N ASN A 3 6.99 -39.18 19.81
CA ASN A 3 6.17 -38.07 19.34
C ASN A 3 6.39 -37.96 17.84
N SER A 4 5.62 -38.75 17.09
CA SER A 4 5.33 -38.40 15.70
C SER A 4 4.64 -37.04 15.72
N ASP A 5 5.25 -36.07 15.05
CA ASP A 5 4.68 -34.75 14.76
C ASP A 5 3.30 -34.90 14.09
N ASN A 6 2.26 -35.03 14.90
CA ASN A 6 0.89 -34.87 14.46
C ASN A 6 0.66 -33.37 14.26
N LYS A 7 1.24 -32.80 13.20
CA LYS A 7 0.76 -31.52 12.67
C LYS A 7 -0.64 -31.76 12.12
N THR A 8 -1.64 -31.51 12.96
CA THR A 8 -3.05 -31.65 12.61
C THR A 8 -3.34 -30.74 11.42
N LEU A 9 -3.58 -31.35 10.26
CA LEU A 9 -3.90 -30.63 9.04
C LEU A 9 -5.18 -29.81 9.27
N VAL A 10 -5.10 -28.49 9.21
CA VAL A 10 -6.29 -27.66 9.42
C VAL A 10 -7.22 -27.80 8.23
N HIS A 11 -8.49 -28.14 8.50
CA HIS A 11 -9.51 -28.28 7.46
C HIS A 11 -9.69 -26.94 6.71
N PRO A 12 -9.71 -26.89 5.36
CA PRO A 12 -9.80 -25.65 4.59
C PRO A 12 -11.05 -24.81 4.93
N GLY A 13 -12.17 -25.46 5.28
CA GLY A 13 -13.37 -24.75 5.76
C GLY A 13 -13.14 -24.00 7.07
N PHE A 14 -12.40 -24.60 8.02
CA PHE A 14 -12.07 -23.94 9.29
C PHE A 14 -11.11 -22.77 9.07
N ARG A 15 -10.10 -22.96 8.20
CA ARG A 15 -9.22 -21.88 7.78
C ARG A 15 -10.00 -20.68 7.23
N ARG A 16 -10.90 -20.91 6.28
CA ARG A 16 -11.71 -19.83 5.70
C ARG A 16 -12.50 -19.08 6.78
N ILE A 17 -13.12 -19.79 7.71
CA ILE A 17 -13.85 -19.16 8.84
C ILE A 17 -12.93 -18.24 9.65
N LEU A 18 -11.71 -18.68 9.97
CA LEU A 18 -10.75 -17.87 10.72
C LEU A 18 -10.31 -16.60 9.97
N LEU A 19 -10.22 -16.68 8.63
CA LEU A 19 -9.73 -15.61 7.77
C LEU A 19 -10.82 -14.62 7.31
N THR A 20 -12.09 -15.04 7.18
CA THR A 20 -13.16 -14.21 6.60
C THR A 20 -13.45 -12.95 7.43
N ASN A 21 -13.50 -13.09 8.76
CA ASN A 21 -13.75 -11.98 9.67
C ASN A 21 -12.73 -12.05 10.83
N PRO A 22 -11.52 -11.49 10.65
CA PRO A 22 -10.47 -11.57 11.65
C PRO A 22 -10.91 -10.92 12.97
N THR A 23 -10.85 -11.70 14.05
CA THR A 23 -11.03 -11.25 15.43
C THR A 23 -9.77 -11.60 16.24
N GLU A 24 -9.59 -11.01 17.42
CA GLU A 24 -8.44 -11.37 18.27
C GLU A 24 -8.38 -12.89 18.54
N GLN A 25 -9.54 -13.51 18.75
CA GLN A 25 -9.64 -14.94 18.94
C GLN A 25 -9.23 -15.72 17.70
N SER A 26 -9.65 -15.30 16.51
CA SER A 26 -9.27 -16.00 15.28
C SER A 26 -7.78 -15.81 14.99
N LEU A 27 -7.22 -14.62 15.21
CA LEU A 27 -5.78 -14.35 15.07
C LEU A 27 -4.95 -15.20 16.04
N ASN A 28 -5.34 -15.28 17.32
CA ASN A 28 -4.66 -16.13 18.30
C ASN A 28 -4.71 -17.62 17.89
N THR A 29 -5.85 -18.07 17.38
CA THR A 29 -6.00 -19.45 16.88
C THR A 29 -5.09 -19.71 15.67
N ILE A 30 -5.00 -18.76 14.73
CA ILE A 30 -4.12 -18.83 13.55
C ILE A 30 -2.65 -18.96 13.97
N ILE A 31 -2.22 -18.14 14.93
CA ILE A 31 -0.84 -18.15 15.44
C ILE A 31 -0.52 -19.48 16.14
N GLN A 32 -1.40 -19.92 17.04
CA GLN A 32 -1.20 -21.16 17.80
C GLN A 32 -1.23 -22.42 16.94
N SER A 33 -2.02 -22.42 15.86
CA SER A 33 -2.12 -23.55 14.92
C SER A 33 -1.03 -23.55 13.84
N GLU A 34 -0.13 -22.56 13.85
CA GLU A 34 0.88 -22.35 12.81
C GLU A 34 0.27 -22.42 11.40
N LEU A 35 -0.93 -21.85 11.22
CA LEU A 35 -1.78 -22.10 10.04
C LEU A 35 -1.05 -21.85 8.71
N PHE A 36 -0.19 -20.83 8.67
CA PHE A 36 0.54 -20.45 7.46
C PHE A 36 1.86 -21.22 7.25
N ASP A 37 2.29 -22.01 8.24
CA ASP A 37 3.49 -22.85 8.15
C ASP A 37 3.13 -24.27 7.62
N GLN A 38 1.85 -24.55 7.36
CA GLN A 38 1.36 -25.81 6.82
C GLN A 38 1.48 -25.82 5.27
N ILE A 39 2.37 -26.67 4.74
CA ILE A 39 2.88 -26.67 3.35
C ILE A 39 1.82 -27.03 2.26
N THR A 40 0.60 -27.43 2.63
CA THR A 40 -0.19 -28.36 1.78
C THR A 40 -1.53 -27.87 1.25
N LEU A 41 -1.81 -26.57 1.11
CA LEU A 41 -3.12 -26.14 0.60
C LEU A 41 -3.11 -24.86 -0.28
N PRO A 42 -4.13 -24.68 -1.15
CA PRO A 42 -4.31 -23.52 -2.02
C PRO A 42 -4.69 -22.25 -1.21
N LEU A 43 -3.73 -21.73 -0.44
CA LEU A 43 -3.89 -20.52 0.37
C LEU A 43 -4.03 -19.27 -0.50
N LYS A 44 -3.45 -19.30 -1.71
CA LYS A 44 -3.54 -18.24 -2.71
C LYS A 44 -4.99 -17.97 -3.11
N GLU A 45 -5.72 -19.02 -3.45
CA GLU A 45 -7.11 -18.96 -3.91
C GLU A 45 -8.03 -18.46 -2.80
N ASP A 46 -7.79 -18.90 -1.55
CA ASP A 46 -8.51 -18.41 -0.39
C ASP A 46 -8.30 -16.91 -0.19
N ILE A 47 -7.04 -16.43 -0.25
CA ILE A 47 -6.73 -15.01 -0.10
C ILE A 47 -7.34 -14.19 -1.22
N LEU A 48 -7.23 -14.64 -2.48
CA LEU A 48 -7.84 -13.97 -3.62
C LEU A 48 -9.36 -13.80 -3.45
N GLY A 49 -10.04 -14.83 -2.94
CA GLY A 49 -11.47 -14.76 -2.64
C GLY A 49 -11.82 -13.82 -1.48
N LEU A 50 -10.87 -13.56 -0.58
CA LEU A 50 -11.05 -12.71 0.60
C LEU A 50 -10.71 -11.23 0.36
N LEU A 51 -9.89 -10.91 -0.65
CA LEU A 51 -9.45 -9.52 -0.90
C LEU A 51 -10.59 -8.50 -0.91
N PRO A 52 -11.75 -8.73 -1.59
CA PRO A 52 -12.83 -7.75 -1.58
C PRO A 52 -13.43 -7.50 -0.19
N ALA A 53 -13.63 -8.57 0.59
CA ALA A 53 -14.18 -8.47 1.94
C ALA A 53 -13.18 -7.81 2.91
N TRP A 54 -11.89 -8.09 2.75
CA TRP A 54 -10.84 -7.47 3.53
C TRP A 54 -10.65 -6.00 3.20
N GLU A 55 -10.77 -5.59 1.94
CA GLU A 55 -10.75 -4.17 1.55
C GLU A 55 -11.87 -3.39 2.24
N GLN A 56 -13.09 -3.95 2.27
CA GLN A 56 -14.22 -3.33 2.97
C GLN A 56 -13.95 -3.20 4.47
N GLN A 57 -13.52 -4.28 5.13
CA GLN A 57 -13.17 -4.25 6.55
C GLN A 57 -12.04 -3.26 6.87
N ALA A 58 -11.04 -3.16 6.00
CA ALA A 58 -9.94 -2.22 6.15
C ALA A 58 -10.40 -0.76 6.01
N SER A 59 -11.33 -0.51 5.10
CA SER A 59 -11.94 0.81 4.87
C SER A 59 -12.69 1.32 6.11
N ASP A 60 -13.30 0.40 6.86
CA ASP A 60 -14.01 0.69 8.10
C ASP A 60 -13.07 0.78 9.33
N GLY A 61 -11.81 0.38 9.18
CA GLY A 61 -10.82 0.25 10.26
C GLY A 61 -10.90 -1.11 10.94
N ASN A 62 -9.85 -1.92 10.81
CA ASN A 62 -9.78 -3.26 11.41
C ASN A 62 -8.33 -3.59 11.77
N GLU A 63 -7.88 -3.20 12.97
CA GLU A 63 -6.51 -3.43 13.42
C GLU A 63 -6.14 -4.91 13.49
N VAL A 64 -7.11 -5.80 13.74
CA VAL A 64 -6.90 -7.24 13.77
C VAL A 64 -6.58 -7.76 12.37
N LEU A 65 -7.29 -7.30 11.34
CA LEU A 65 -6.98 -7.61 9.95
C LEU A 65 -5.57 -7.13 9.58
N ALA A 66 -5.19 -5.93 10.03
CA ALA A 66 -3.84 -5.42 9.81
C ALA A 66 -2.78 -6.32 10.46
N ALA A 67 -3.00 -6.74 11.71
CA ALA A 67 -2.11 -7.66 12.44
C ALA A 67 -2.03 -9.04 11.78
N LEU A 68 -3.15 -9.56 11.28
CA LEU A 68 -3.20 -10.81 10.52
C LEU A 68 -2.35 -10.73 9.26
N ILE A 69 -2.52 -9.68 8.45
CA ILE A 69 -1.74 -9.51 7.22
C ILE A 69 -0.25 -9.32 7.53
N LEU A 70 0.08 -8.58 8.60
CA LEU A 70 1.47 -8.45 9.05
C LEU A 70 2.06 -9.81 9.43
N HIS A 71 1.33 -10.61 10.21
CA HIS A 71 1.76 -11.96 10.57
C HIS A 71 1.97 -12.85 9.33
N MET A 72 1.08 -12.80 8.35
CA MET A 72 1.18 -13.55 7.09
C MET A 72 2.43 -13.17 6.30
N THR A 73 2.75 -11.88 6.22
CA THR A 73 3.83 -11.33 5.38
C THR A 73 5.23 -11.47 5.99
N GLN A 74 5.33 -11.62 7.31
CA GLN A 74 6.60 -11.81 8.02
C GLN A 74 7.14 -13.25 7.99
N LYS A 75 6.37 -14.22 7.50
CA LYS A 75 6.77 -15.63 7.52
C LYS A 75 7.86 -15.95 6.47
N PRO A 76 8.89 -16.75 6.84
CA PRO A 76 10.06 -17.03 6.00
C PRO A 76 9.73 -17.87 4.76
N HIS A 77 8.67 -18.69 4.82
CA HIS A 77 8.09 -19.34 3.66
C HIS A 77 6.99 -18.45 3.12
N ASN A 78 7.40 -17.30 2.58
CA ASN A 78 6.49 -16.36 1.97
C ASN A 78 5.93 -17.01 0.69
N PHE A 79 4.83 -17.74 0.83
CA PHE A 79 4.06 -18.35 -0.26
C PHE A 79 3.61 -17.31 -1.31
N MET A 80 3.68 -16.01 -0.96
CA MET A 80 3.39 -14.90 -1.84
C MET A 80 4.62 -14.25 -2.47
N ALA A 81 5.85 -14.75 -2.26
CA ALA A 81 7.09 -14.13 -2.76
C ALA A 81 7.07 -13.81 -4.26
N ASN A 82 6.36 -14.62 -5.06
CA ASN A 82 6.23 -14.43 -6.51
C ASN A 82 4.89 -13.79 -6.93
N GLU A 83 3.97 -13.56 -5.99
CA GLU A 83 2.61 -13.07 -6.25
C GLU A 83 2.52 -11.57 -6.00
N LYS A 84 3.22 -10.78 -6.83
CA LYS A 84 3.34 -9.31 -6.68
C LYS A 84 1.98 -8.61 -6.53
N MET A 85 0.96 -9.04 -7.28
CA MET A 85 -0.38 -8.48 -7.18
C MET A 85 -0.97 -8.66 -5.78
N ILE A 86 -0.85 -9.86 -5.22
CA ILE A 86 -1.39 -10.17 -3.89
C ILE A 86 -0.62 -9.39 -2.83
N GLN A 87 0.71 -9.36 -2.92
CA GLN A 87 1.55 -8.59 -2.00
C GLN A 87 1.14 -7.11 -1.96
N SER A 88 0.94 -6.49 -3.12
CA SER A 88 0.53 -5.08 -3.19
C SER A 88 -0.85 -4.83 -2.59
N ASN A 89 -1.83 -5.71 -2.88
CA ASN A 89 -3.16 -5.61 -2.30
C ASN A 89 -3.12 -5.79 -0.78
N LEU A 90 -2.37 -6.77 -0.28
CA LEU A 90 -2.19 -6.98 1.16
C LEU A 90 -1.52 -5.79 1.84
N LEU A 91 -0.51 -5.18 1.21
CA LEU A 91 0.11 -3.96 1.73
C LEU A 91 -0.91 -2.82 1.85
N ARG A 92 -1.68 -2.55 0.77
CA ARG A 92 -2.73 -1.52 0.77
C ARG A 92 -3.77 -1.77 1.85
N ILE A 93 -4.32 -3.00 1.90
CA ILE A 93 -5.34 -3.41 2.88
C ILE A 93 -4.80 -3.26 4.30
N ARG A 94 -3.58 -3.74 4.59
CA ARG A 94 -2.96 -3.60 5.91
C ARG A 94 -2.85 -2.13 6.33
N ILE A 95 -2.41 -1.26 5.41
CA ILE A 95 -2.28 0.17 5.68
C ILE A 95 -3.65 0.79 5.95
N LEU A 96 -4.66 0.53 5.11
CA LEU A 96 -6.03 1.02 5.32
C LEU A 96 -6.60 0.55 6.67
N ALA A 97 -6.41 -0.72 6.99
CA ALA A 97 -6.92 -1.37 8.18
C ALA A 97 -6.31 -0.84 9.48
N SER A 98 -5.02 -0.51 9.46
CA SER A 98 -4.29 0.08 10.60
C SER A 98 -4.36 1.60 10.67
N THR A 99 -4.82 2.27 9.61
CA THR A 99 -4.99 3.73 9.62
C THR A 99 -6.28 4.09 10.37
N PRO A 100 -6.23 4.99 11.38
CA PRO A 100 -7.44 5.43 12.08
C PRO A 100 -8.47 6.11 11.17
N GLY A 101 -9.74 6.07 11.59
CA GLY A 101 -10.88 6.64 10.86
C GLY A 101 -11.63 5.61 10.01
N CYS A 102 -12.55 6.10 9.18
CA CYS A 102 -13.34 5.28 8.25
C CYS A 102 -13.42 6.00 6.90
N ILE A 103 -13.48 5.24 5.80
CA ILE A 103 -13.79 5.83 4.50
C ILE A 103 -15.24 6.33 4.49
N SER A 104 -15.43 7.61 4.16
CA SER A 104 -16.74 8.27 4.17
C SER A 104 -17.43 8.30 2.79
N PHE A 105 -17.05 7.42 1.88
CA PHE A 105 -17.60 7.31 0.53
C PHE A 105 -17.73 5.86 0.06
N PRO A 106 -18.59 5.56 -0.93
CA PRO A 106 -18.70 4.21 -1.46
C PRO A 106 -17.40 3.80 -2.19
N ILE A 107 -16.65 2.84 -1.65
CA ILE A 107 -15.38 2.40 -2.26
C ILE A 107 -15.57 1.78 -3.65
N LEU A 108 -16.70 1.11 -3.87
CA LEU A 108 -17.06 0.50 -5.17
C LEU A 108 -17.22 1.55 -6.26
N GLU A 109 -17.80 2.72 -5.94
CA GLU A 109 -17.95 3.84 -6.88
C GLU A 109 -16.58 4.28 -7.42
N VAL A 110 -15.58 4.38 -6.54
CA VAL A 110 -14.22 4.77 -6.91
C VAL A 110 -13.51 3.69 -7.72
N GLN A 111 -13.72 2.41 -7.38
CA GLN A 111 -13.15 1.29 -8.13
C GLN A 111 -13.71 1.21 -9.56
N GLU A 112 -15.02 1.36 -9.72
CA GLU A 112 -15.70 1.34 -11.02
C GLU A 112 -15.31 2.53 -11.91
N HIS A 113 -15.11 3.71 -11.30
CA HIS A 113 -14.81 4.96 -12.00
C HIS A 113 -13.37 5.43 -11.79
N LEU A 114 -12.43 4.50 -11.57
CA LEU A 114 -11.05 4.78 -11.17
C LEU A 114 -10.38 5.88 -12.02
N GLY A 115 -10.50 5.78 -13.35
CA GLY A 115 -9.90 6.76 -14.26
C GLY A 115 -10.44 8.19 -14.09
N GLN A 116 -11.70 8.35 -13.67
CA GLN A 116 -12.30 9.66 -13.42
C GLN A 116 -11.71 10.29 -12.15
N PHE A 117 -11.58 9.50 -11.09
CA PHE A 117 -10.97 9.97 -9.84
C PHE A 117 -9.46 10.18 -9.95
N LEU A 118 -8.77 9.45 -10.83
CA LEU A 118 -7.35 9.70 -11.11
C LEU A 118 -7.10 10.98 -11.91
N LYS A 119 -8.14 11.55 -12.55
CA LYS A 119 -8.00 12.80 -13.29
C LYS A 119 -7.59 13.92 -12.35
N SER A 120 -6.43 14.51 -12.62
CA SER A 120 -5.80 15.55 -11.80
C SER A 120 -5.46 15.13 -10.38
N ALA A 121 -5.46 13.83 -10.04
CA ALA A 121 -5.10 13.37 -8.71
C ALA A 121 -3.61 13.58 -8.40
N ASP A 122 -2.77 13.85 -9.40
CA ASP A 122 -1.37 14.20 -9.19
C ASP A 122 -1.20 15.43 -8.31
N ILE A 123 -2.16 16.37 -8.31
CA ILE A 123 -2.12 17.58 -7.46
C ILE A 123 -2.07 17.25 -5.96
N LEU A 124 -2.51 16.06 -5.54
CA LEU A 124 -2.40 15.64 -4.14
C LEU A 124 -0.94 15.59 -3.68
N ALA A 125 0.03 15.43 -4.58
CA ALA A 125 1.46 15.46 -4.24
C ALA A 125 1.93 16.83 -3.72
N ASP A 126 1.12 17.89 -3.91
CA ASP A 126 1.41 19.25 -3.42
C ASP A 126 0.98 19.43 -1.96
N LEU A 127 0.24 18.47 -1.40
CA LEU A 127 -0.27 18.54 -0.03
C LEU A 127 0.88 18.46 1.00
N PRO A 128 0.86 19.27 2.06
CA PRO A 128 1.91 19.30 3.09
C PRO A 128 2.06 17.97 3.83
N GLU A 129 1.00 17.14 3.86
CA GLU A 129 0.99 15.80 4.44
C GLU A 129 2.09 14.91 3.85
N PHE A 130 2.47 15.12 2.58
CA PHE A 130 3.55 14.37 1.95
C PHE A 130 4.95 14.79 2.39
N ASN A 131 5.12 15.82 3.22
CA ASN A 131 6.43 16.26 3.76
C ASN A 131 7.14 15.20 4.59
N VAL A 132 6.40 14.22 5.12
CA VAL A 132 6.98 13.05 5.80
C VAL A 132 7.71 12.10 4.85
N VAL A 133 7.44 12.18 3.54
CA VAL A 133 8.13 11.39 2.51
C VAL A 133 9.45 12.06 2.18
N LEU A 134 10.50 11.64 2.90
CA LEU A 134 11.84 12.22 2.80
C LEU A 134 12.56 11.74 1.54
N ILE A 135 13.01 12.72 0.74
CA ILE A 135 13.87 12.53 -0.41
C ILE A 135 14.98 13.56 -0.30
N SER A 136 16.21 13.11 -0.13
CA SER A 136 17.36 13.98 0.07
C SER A 136 17.72 14.75 -1.20
N GLU A 137 18.37 15.89 -1.05
CA GLU A 137 18.88 16.65 -2.20
C GLU A 137 19.85 15.80 -3.05
N SER A 138 20.70 15.00 -2.40
CA SER A 138 21.64 14.10 -3.08
C SER A 138 20.95 13.07 -3.96
N GLU A 139 19.80 12.54 -3.53
CA GLU A 139 18.99 11.62 -4.33
C GLU A 139 18.32 12.31 -5.52
N ILE A 140 17.99 13.61 -5.41
CA ILE A 140 17.31 14.34 -6.49
C ILE A 140 18.31 14.90 -7.51
N LYS A 141 19.55 15.21 -7.08
CA LYS A 141 20.59 15.83 -7.91
C LYS A 141 20.76 15.18 -9.31
N PRO A 142 20.74 13.84 -9.46
CA PRO A 142 20.85 13.20 -10.78
C PRO A 142 19.73 13.57 -11.77
N LEU A 143 18.57 13.98 -11.27
CA LEU A 143 17.41 14.37 -12.07
C LEU A 143 17.36 15.87 -12.39
N SER A 144 18.27 16.67 -11.84
CA SER A 144 18.20 18.14 -11.86
C SER A 144 18.05 18.75 -13.26
N THR A 145 18.79 18.26 -14.25
CA THR A 145 18.71 18.73 -15.64
C THR A 145 17.32 18.50 -16.24
N ASP A 146 16.79 17.30 -16.07
CA ASP A 146 15.50 16.90 -16.63
C ASP A 146 14.33 17.61 -15.93
N LEU A 147 14.42 17.75 -14.61
CA LEU A 147 13.42 18.47 -13.80
C LEU A 147 13.41 19.96 -14.12
N THR A 148 14.58 20.59 -14.31
CA THR A 148 14.66 22.00 -14.72
C THR A 148 14.04 22.23 -16.11
N ARG A 149 14.15 21.26 -17.01
CA ARG A 149 13.61 21.32 -18.37
C ARG A 149 12.17 20.82 -18.48
N PHE A 150 11.57 20.37 -17.38
CA PHE A 150 10.26 19.71 -17.35
C PHE A 150 10.13 18.55 -18.36
N ARG A 151 11.23 17.86 -18.65
CA ARG A 151 11.28 16.77 -19.65
C ARG A 151 12.11 15.62 -19.11
N LEU A 152 11.42 14.60 -18.60
CA LEU A 152 12.04 13.37 -18.10
C LEU A 152 12.38 12.42 -19.24
N ALA A 153 13.67 12.10 -19.38
CA ALA A 153 14.14 11.03 -20.25
C ALA A 153 13.74 9.64 -19.70
N PRO A 154 13.75 8.57 -20.53
CA PRO A 154 13.41 7.22 -20.08
C PRO A 154 14.29 6.71 -18.92
N HIS A 155 15.59 7.04 -18.92
CA HIS A 155 16.49 6.67 -17.83
C HIS A 155 16.14 7.39 -16.52
N SER A 156 15.71 8.65 -16.59
CA SER A 156 15.26 9.44 -15.44
C SER A 156 13.98 8.86 -14.82
N ARG A 157 13.05 8.38 -15.66
CA ARG A 157 11.85 7.66 -15.18
C ARG A 157 12.23 6.37 -14.43
N ARG A 158 13.20 5.62 -14.95
CA ARG A 158 13.74 4.44 -14.25
C ARG A 158 14.48 4.81 -12.96
N TYR A 159 15.17 5.94 -12.93
CA TYR A 159 15.81 6.43 -11.71
C TYR A 159 14.76 6.81 -10.66
N ILE A 160 13.72 7.56 -11.05
CA ILE A 160 12.57 7.90 -10.19
C ILE A 160 11.92 6.63 -9.64
N GLN A 161 11.72 5.62 -10.48
CA GLN A 161 11.21 4.32 -10.05
C GLN A 161 12.03 3.72 -8.90
N ASN A 162 13.36 3.80 -8.97
CA ASN A 162 14.26 3.27 -7.95
C ASN A 162 14.31 4.12 -6.67
N LEU A 163 13.87 5.38 -6.72
CA LEU A 163 13.69 6.18 -5.50
C LEU A 163 12.58 5.60 -4.63
N PHE A 164 11.57 4.94 -5.20
CA PHE A 164 10.46 4.39 -4.44
C PHE A 164 10.75 2.97 -3.95
N TYR A 165 11.65 2.87 -2.96
CA TYR A 165 11.87 1.65 -2.18
C TYR A 165 10.73 1.40 -1.18
N SER A 166 10.64 0.18 -0.65
CA SER A 166 9.51 -0.33 0.13
C SER A 166 9.03 0.62 1.23
N GLU A 167 9.92 1.14 2.05
CA GLU A 167 9.59 2.04 3.16
C GLU A 167 9.05 3.39 2.66
N ARG A 168 9.57 3.91 1.55
CA ARG A 168 9.06 5.14 0.92
C ARG A 168 7.69 4.92 0.29
N CYS A 169 7.48 3.76 -0.33
CA CYS A 169 6.18 3.37 -0.87
C CYS A 169 5.13 3.27 0.23
N GLU A 170 5.48 2.60 1.33
CA GLU A 170 4.63 2.48 2.50
C GLU A 170 4.28 3.85 3.09
N ALA A 171 5.27 4.74 3.27
CA ALA A 171 5.01 6.10 3.76
C ALA A 171 4.02 6.88 2.87
N ILE A 172 4.14 6.76 1.54
CA ILE A 172 3.21 7.39 0.59
C ILE A 172 1.80 6.79 0.74
N LEU A 173 1.69 5.47 0.79
CA LEU A 173 0.40 4.79 0.95
C LEU A 173 -0.25 5.10 2.31
N SER A 174 0.53 5.23 3.39
CA SER A 174 0.04 5.64 4.70
C SER A 174 -0.50 7.06 4.71
N VAL A 175 0.17 7.99 4.04
CA VAL A 175 -0.34 9.37 3.88
C VAL A 175 -1.64 9.36 3.07
N LEU A 176 -1.68 8.63 1.95
CA LEU A 176 -2.90 8.50 1.14
C LEU A 176 -4.06 7.88 1.92
N ALA A 177 -3.80 6.85 2.74
CA ALA A 177 -4.81 6.23 3.60
C ALA A 177 -5.35 7.22 4.64
N HIS A 178 -4.45 7.99 5.25
CA HIS A 178 -4.85 9.02 6.21
C HIS A 178 -5.75 10.07 5.54
N ILE A 179 -5.37 10.55 4.35
CA ILE A 179 -6.18 11.49 3.57
C ILE A 179 -7.53 10.87 3.20
N ALA A 180 -7.54 9.63 2.70
CA ALA A 180 -8.76 8.93 2.31
C ALA A 180 -9.76 8.76 3.45
N LYS A 181 -9.29 8.59 4.69
CA LYS A 181 -10.13 8.31 5.86
C LYS A 181 -10.46 9.54 6.72
N ASN A 182 -9.62 10.58 6.70
CA ASN A 182 -9.70 11.66 7.68
C ASN A 182 -9.72 13.07 7.08
N TYR A 183 -9.53 13.23 5.77
CA TYR A 183 -9.46 14.57 5.17
C TYR A 183 -10.86 15.21 5.06
N PRO A 184 -11.00 16.53 5.28
CA PRO A 184 -12.32 17.18 5.29
C PRO A 184 -12.99 17.29 3.92
N ILE A 185 -12.22 17.17 2.83
CA ILE A 185 -12.72 17.39 1.45
C ILE A 185 -12.91 16.05 0.75
N LEU A 186 -14.17 15.67 0.55
CA LEU A 186 -14.55 14.36 0.00
C LEU A 186 -13.92 14.03 -1.37
N SER A 187 -13.80 15.01 -2.25
CA SER A 187 -13.15 14.80 -3.56
C SER A 187 -11.69 14.38 -3.40
N ILE A 188 -10.95 15.03 -2.50
CA ILE A 188 -9.56 14.69 -2.19
C ILE A 188 -9.48 13.30 -1.55
N CYS A 189 -10.41 12.93 -0.67
CA CYS A 189 -10.43 11.60 -0.07
C CYS A 189 -10.60 10.50 -1.13
N ARG A 190 -11.53 10.68 -2.07
CA ARG A 190 -11.76 9.75 -3.19
C ARG A 190 -10.56 9.67 -4.12
N GLN A 191 -9.92 10.81 -4.42
CA GLN A 191 -8.70 10.85 -5.22
C GLN A 191 -7.54 10.13 -4.52
N ALA A 192 -7.39 10.30 -3.20
CA ALA A 192 -6.35 9.62 -2.42
C ALA A 192 -6.54 8.11 -2.45
N TYR A 193 -7.77 7.62 -2.26
CA TYR A 193 -8.07 6.19 -2.38
C TYR A 193 -7.85 5.67 -3.81
N ALA A 194 -8.26 6.43 -4.84
CA ALA A 194 -7.98 6.08 -6.24
C ALA A 194 -6.47 5.96 -6.52
N LEU A 195 -5.65 6.86 -5.97
CA LEU A 195 -4.18 6.77 -6.06
C LEU A 195 -3.65 5.51 -5.36
N MET A 196 -4.18 5.12 -4.21
CA MET A 196 -3.77 3.88 -3.55
C MET A 196 -4.01 2.67 -4.46
N LEU A 197 -5.16 2.60 -5.12
CA LEU A 197 -5.48 1.54 -6.07
C LEU A 197 -4.56 1.54 -7.30
N SER A 198 -4.21 2.72 -7.84
CA SER A 198 -3.36 2.82 -9.03
C SER A 198 -1.88 2.53 -8.77
N LEU A 199 -1.45 2.67 -7.50
CA LEU A 199 -0.07 2.45 -7.06
C LEU A 199 0.24 0.99 -6.67
N ASP A 200 -0.70 0.07 -6.83
CA ASP A 200 -0.49 -1.37 -6.60
C ASP A 200 0.67 -1.96 -7.41
N ASN A 201 0.95 -1.45 -8.61
CA ASN A 201 2.05 -1.94 -9.42
C ASN A 201 3.28 -1.06 -9.25
N LEU A 202 4.24 -1.49 -8.42
CA LEU A 202 5.49 -0.76 -8.21
C LEU A 202 6.15 -0.36 -9.54
N ASN A 203 6.13 -1.19 -10.57
CA ASN A 203 6.80 -0.91 -11.85
C ASN A 203 6.26 0.33 -12.61
N THR A 204 5.11 0.88 -12.20
CA THR A 204 4.52 2.07 -12.83
C THR A 204 4.86 3.37 -12.12
N TRP A 205 5.44 3.32 -10.91
CA TRP A 205 5.67 4.50 -10.07
C TRP A 205 6.56 5.54 -10.75
N GLY A 206 7.60 5.12 -11.49
CA GLY A 206 8.47 6.01 -12.25
C GLY A 206 7.77 6.79 -13.38
N ASN A 207 6.61 6.31 -13.81
CA ASN A 207 5.78 6.93 -14.84
C ASN A 207 4.49 7.54 -14.29
N HIS A 208 4.17 7.28 -13.02
CA HIS A 208 2.92 7.69 -12.42
C HIS A 208 2.92 9.22 -12.21
N PRO A 209 1.94 9.97 -12.74
CA PRO A 209 1.94 11.44 -12.66
C PRO A 209 2.10 11.99 -11.24
N PHE A 210 1.38 11.41 -10.28
CA PHE A 210 1.52 11.73 -8.85
C PHE A 210 2.95 11.57 -8.34
N CYS A 211 3.60 10.43 -8.60
CA CYS A 211 4.98 10.18 -8.15
C CYS A 211 5.98 11.14 -8.80
N VAL A 212 5.83 11.41 -10.09
CA VAL A 212 6.66 12.38 -10.82
C VAL A 212 6.52 13.77 -10.22
N ARG A 213 5.28 14.20 -9.91
CA ARG A 213 5.00 15.49 -9.29
C ARG A 213 5.58 15.58 -7.89
N LEU A 214 5.48 14.52 -7.09
CA LEU A 214 6.11 14.44 -5.77
C LEU A 214 7.63 14.68 -5.82
N ILE A 215 8.33 14.05 -6.77
CA ILE A 215 9.76 14.29 -6.99
C ILE A 215 10.02 15.74 -7.43
N ALA A 216 9.22 16.27 -8.35
CA ALA A 216 9.36 17.63 -8.83
C ALA A 216 9.18 18.66 -7.69
N ASN A 217 8.20 18.46 -6.82
CA ASN A 217 7.96 19.33 -5.67
C ASN A 217 9.19 19.37 -4.75
N ARG A 218 9.77 18.21 -4.43
CA ARG A 218 10.99 18.13 -3.60
C ARG A 218 12.19 18.83 -4.22
N PHE A 219 12.34 18.73 -5.55
CA PHE A 219 13.38 19.46 -6.28
C PHE A 219 13.20 20.98 -6.17
N TRP A 220 11.99 21.47 -6.41
CA TRP A 220 11.69 22.90 -6.38
C TRP A 220 11.75 23.49 -4.96
N ASP A 221 11.27 22.77 -3.95
CA ASP A 221 11.41 23.14 -2.54
C ASP A 221 12.89 23.38 -2.18
N THR A 222 13.76 22.49 -2.63
CA THR A 222 15.19 22.57 -2.35
C THR A 222 15.85 23.75 -3.09
N LYS A 223 15.48 23.97 -4.35
CA LYS A 223 15.92 25.14 -5.14
C LYS A 223 15.51 26.46 -4.49
N LEU A 224 14.25 26.57 -4.07
CA LEU A 224 13.71 27.78 -3.43
C LEU A 224 14.41 28.07 -2.09
N LYS A 225 14.62 27.03 -1.26
CA LYS A 225 15.35 27.18 0.02
C LYS A 225 16.79 27.66 -0.17
N LYS A 226 17.45 27.33 -1.29
CA LYS A 226 18.79 27.83 -1.62
C LYS A 226 18.77 29.29 -2.06
N LEU A 227 17.81 29.67 -2.88
CA LEU A 227 17.65 31.06 -3.34
C LEU A 227 17.30 32.00 -2.18
N ALA A 228 16.51 31.54 -1.21
CA ALA A 228 16.16 32.33 -0.02
C ALA A 228 17.32 32.49 0.98
N LYS A 229 18.41 31.74 0.82
CA LYS A 229 19.61 31.79 1.67
C LYS A 229 20.79 32.52 0.99
N ALA A 230 20.66 32.84 -0.29
CA ALA A 230 21.65 33.56 -1.09
C ALA A 230 21.31 35.05 -1.12
#